data_AF-A0A7K2QLR2-F1
#
_entry.id   AF-A0A7K2QLR2-F1
#
_cell.length_a   1.000
_cell.length_b   1.000
_cell.length_c   1.000
_cell.angle_alpha   90.00
_cell.angle_beta   90.00
_cell.angle_gamma   90.00
#
_symmetry.space_group_name_H-M   'P 1'
#
loop_
_entity.id
_entity.type
_entity.pdbx_description
1 polymer ?
#
loop_
_entity_poly.entity_id
_entity_poly.type
_entity_poly.pdbx_seq_one_letter_code
_entity_poly.pdbx_strand_id
1 'polypeptide(L)'
;YGAGERLYRTGDLVRRLADGTLEYRGRADGQVKVRGHRMELGEIESALARHPRVLAAAVAVHGTGVDAVLAGYVTWRDEEGDVRELGDFLRQDLPEYMVPAV
;
A
#
# COMPACT_ATOMS: atom_id res chain seq x y z
N TYR A 1 -21.43 -12.01 -20.93
CA TYR A 1 -21.68 -10.62 -20.55
C TYR A 1 -22.36 -9.95 -21.72
N GLY A 2 -23.61 -9.52 -21.54
CA GLY A 2 -24.45 -8.91 -22.59
C GLY A 2 -24.24 -7.41 -22.69
N ALA A 3 -24.55 -6.83 -23.84
CA ALA A 3 -24.52 -5.37 -24.02
C ALA A 3 -25.48 -4.70 -23.02
N GLY A 4 -24.97 -3.74 -22.24
CA GLY A 4 -25.75 -2.97 -21.26
C GLY A 4 -25.68 -3.47 -19.82
N GLU A 5 -24.99 -4.59 -19.53
CA GLU A 5 -24.80 -5.08 -18.16
C GLU A 5 -23.62 -4.38 -17.46
N ARG A 6 -23.72 -4.23 -16.13
CA ARG A 6 -22.62 -3.70 -15.30
C ARG A 6 -21.62 -4.82 -15.00
N LEU A 7 -20.33 -4.54 -15.22
CA LEU A 7 -19.23 -5.40 -14.74
C LEU A 7 -18.51 -4.70 -13.59
N TYR A 8 -18.09 -5.50 -12.60
CA TYR A 8 -17.24 -5.03 -11.50
C TYR A 8 -15.77 -5.19 -11.86
N ARG A 9 -15.00 -4.09 -11.84
CA ARG A 9 -13.56 -4.11 -12.05
C ARG A 9 -12.86 -4.46 -10.74
N THR A 10 -12.51 -5.73 -10.57
CA THR A 10 -11.85 -6.22 -9.34
C THR A 10 -10.44 -5.67 -9.15
N GLY A 11 -9.75 -5.28 -10.22
CA GLY A 11 -8.33 -4.86 -10.20
C GLY A 11 -7.34 -6.01 -10.04
N ASP A 12 -7.81 -7.26 -9.98
CA ASP A 12 -6.94 -8.44 -9.92
C ASP A 12 -6.41 -8.79 -11.32
N LEU A 13 -5.12 -9.10 -11.42
CA LEU A 13 -4.50 -9.66 -12.60
C LEU A 13 -4.67 -11.18 -12.57
N VAL A 14 -5.32 -11.71 -13.59
CA VAL A 14 -5.54 -13.14 -13.77
C VAL A 14 -5.17 -13.57 -15.18
N ARG A 15 -4.71 -14.82 -15.33
CA ARG A 15 -4.50 -15.47 -16.61
C ARG A 15 -5.51 -16.61 -16.76
N ARG A 16 -6.20 -16.67 -17.89
CA ARG A 16 -7.04 -17.85 -18.21
C ARG A 16 -6.16 -18.97 -18.76
N LEU A 17 -6.26 -20.15 -18.18
CA LEU A 17 -5.55 -21.36 -18.59
C LEU A 17 -6.33 -22.12 -19.68
N ALA A 18 -5.66 -23.07 -20.34
CA ALA A 18 -6.22 -23.84 -21.44
C ALA A 18 -7.42 -24.72 -21.02
N ASP A 19 -7.46 -25.13 -19.75
CA ASP A 19 -8.57 -25.88 -19.14
C ASP A 19 -9.76 -24.99 -18.73
N GLY A 20 -9.67 -23.67 -18.97
CA GLY A 20 -10.70 -22.69 -18.65
C GLY A 20 -10.61 -22.10 -17.25
N THR A 21 -9.72 -22.59 -16.39
CA THR A 21 -9.49 -22.05 -15.03
C THR A 21 -8.77 -20.70 -15.07
N LEU A 22 -8.79 -19.97 -13.95
CA LEU A 22 -8.13 -18.69 -13.78
C LEU A 22 -6.96 -18.82 -12.80
N GLU A 23 -5.75 -18.49 -13.26
CA GLU A 23 -4.55 -18.38 -12.44
C GLU A 23 -4.41 -16.93 -11.94
N TYR A 24 -4.39 -16.75 -10.62
CA TYR A 24 -4.16 -15.45 -10.00
C TYR A 24 -2.69 -15.03 -10.10
N ARG A 25 -2.45 -13.81 -10.59
CA ARG A 25 -1.11 -13.26 -10.89
C ARG A 25 -0.76 -12.01 -10.07
N GLY A 26 -1.66 -11.55 -9.21
CA GLY A 26 -1.47 -10.35 -8.39
C GLY A 26 -2.57 -9.31 -8.64
N ARG A 27 -2.27 -8.05 -8.35
CA ARG A 27 -3.16 -6.92 -8.62
C ARG A 27 -2.54 -5.99 -9.64
N ALA A 28 -3.41 -5.33 -10.41
CA ALA A 28 -3.03 -4.29 -11.37
C ALA A 28 -2.84 -2.92 -10.69
N ASP A 29 -3.32 -2.77 -9.46
CA ASP A 29 -3.22 -1.57 -8.64
C ASP A 29 -2.26 -1.79 -7.44
N GLY A 30 -1.96 -0.71 -6.73
CA GLY A 30 -1.04 -0.70 -5.58
C GLY A 30 -1.63 -1.24 -4.28
N GLN A 31 -2.81 -1.87 -4.32
CA GLN A 31 -3.45 -2.37 -3.10
C GLN A 31 -2.78 -3.67 -2.64
N VAL A 32 -2.44 -3.71 -1.36
CA VAL A 32 -1.77 -4.86 -0.74
C VAL A 32 -2.62 -5.45 0.38
N LYS A 33 -2.34 -6.71 0.72
CA LYS A 33 -2.82 -7.35 1.95
C LYS A 33 -1.66 -7.56 2.89
N VAL A 34 -1.67 -6.88 4.04
CA VAL A 34 -0.67 -7.03 5.09
C VAL A 34 -1.38 -7.47 6.37
N ARG A 35 -1.00 -8.64 6.90
CA ARG A 35 -1.56 -9.20 8.16
C ARG A 35 -3.10 -9.23 8.19
N GLY A 36 -3.73 -9.55 7.06
CA GLY A 36 -5.19 -9.62 6.93
C GLY A 36 -5.89 -8.28 6.63
N HIS A 37 -5.18 -7.15 6.68
CA HIS A 37 -5.71 -5.84 6.33
C HIS A 37 -5.46 -5.52 4.86
N ARG A 38 -6.49 -5.03 4.17
CA ARG A 38 -6.40 -4.55 2.79
C ARG A 38 -6.23 -3.03 2.81
N MET A 39 -5.17 -2.53 2.19
CA MET A 39 -4.82 -1.10 2.20
C MET A 39 -4.13 -0.69 0.90
N GLU A 40 -4.16 0.60 0.61
CA GLU A 40 -3.47 1.20 -0.52
C GLU A 40 -2.15 1.82 -0.04
N LEU A 41 -1.00 1.38 -0.57
CA LEU A 41 0.29 1.96 -0.15
C LEU A 41 0.38 3.46 -0.44
N GLY A 42 -0.24 3.91 -1.53
CA GLY A 42 -0.31 5.32 -1.91
C GLY A 42 -1.02 6.22 -0.90
N GLU A 43 -1.90 5.65 -0.06
CA GLU A 43 -2.53 6.40 1.04
C GLU A 43 -1.50 6.78 2.12
N ILE A 44 -0.65 5.82 2.47
CA ILE A 44 0.44 6.01 3.45
C ILE A 44 1.50 6.95 2.87
N GLU A 45 1.88 6.78 1.60
CA GLU A 45 2.81 7.68 0.90
C GLU A 45 2.30 9.12 0.87
N SER A 46 1.01 9.30 0.57
CA SER A 46 0.38 10.62 0.54
C SER A 46 0.29 11.25 1.94
N ALA A 47 0.13 10.44 2.98
CA ALA A 47 0.17 10.91 4.36
C ALA A 47 1.60 11.33 4.77
N LEU A 48 2.62 10.52 4.46
CA LEU A 48 4.02 10.88 4.70
C LEU A 48 4.40 12.17 3.96
N ALA A 49 3.99 12.32 2.69
CA ALA A 49 4.29 13.50 1.88
C ALA A 49 3.60 14.78 2.37
N ARG A 50 2.57 14.69 3.22
CA ARG A 50 1.94 15.84 3.89
C ARG A 50 2.78 16.38 5.05
N HIS A 51 3.73 15.61 5.58
CA HIS A 51 4.61 16.08 6.64
C HIS A 51 5.52 17.21 6.11
N PRO A 52 5.58 18.40 6.75
CA PRO A 52 6.27 19.57 6.19
C PRO A 52 7.74 19.35 5.84
N ARG A 53 8.43 18.49 6.61
CA ARG A 53 9.86 18.20 6.44
C ARG A 53 10.15 17.13 5.37
N VAL A 54 9.15 16.38 4.91
CA VAL A 54 9.32 15.30 3.93
C VAL A 54 9.33 15.88 2.51
N LEU A 55 10.36 15.53 1.74
CA LEU A 55 10.52 15.89 0.34
C LEU A 55 9.86 14.87 -0.59
N ALA A 56 10.12 13.58 -0.35
CA ALA A 56 9.50 12.47 -1.05
C ALA A 56 9.31 11.28 -0.10
N ALA A 57 8.31 10.45 -0.39
CA ALA A 57 8.01 9.25 0.37
C ALA A 57 7.65 8.09 -0.57
N ALA A 58 8.04 6.89 -0.19
CA ALA A 58 7.64 5.65 -0.83
C ALA A 58 7.36 4.60 0.24
N VAL A 59 6.38 3.73 0.02
CA VAL A 59 6.03 2.65 0.96
C VAL A 59 6.06 1.33 0.22
N ALA A 60 6.69 0.34 0.82
CA ALA A 60 6.78 -1.00 0.27
C ALA A 60 6.37 -2.04 1.32
N VAL A 61 5.89 -3.19 0.86
CA VAL A 61 5.71 -4.37 1.70
C VAL A 61 6.98 -5.21 1.62
N HIS A 62 7.55 -5.55 2.76
CA HIS A 62 8.64 -6.52 2.89
C HIS A 62 8.10 -7.83 3.47
N GLY A 63 8.55 -8.96 2.93
CA GLY A 63 8.06 -10.28 3.34
C GLY A 63 6.73 -10.67 2.70
N THR A 64 6.15 -11.79 3.15
CA THR A 64 4.90 -12.35 2.59
C THR A 64 4.04 -12.96 3.69
N GLY A 65 2.71 -12.99 3.48
CA GLY A 65 1.79 -13.67 4.38
C GLY A 65 1.73 -13.00 5.76
N VAL A 66 1.98 -13.78 6.82
CA VAL A 66 1.95 -13.31 8.21
C VAL A 66 3.17 -12.46 8.57
N ASP A 67 4.31 -12.69 7.91
CA ASP A 67 5.56 -11.97 8.13
C ASP A 67 5.64 -10.67 7.33
N ALA A 68 4.60 -10.35 6.56
CA ALA A 68 4.54 -9.10 5.81
C ALA A 68 4.58 -7.89 6.75
N VAL A 69 5.48 -6.94 6.46
CA VAL A 69 5.63 -5.67 7.16
C VAL A 69 5.62 -4.50 6.19
N LEU A 70 5.20 -3.34 6.67
CA LEU A 70 5.29 -2.08 5.93
C LEU A 70 6.65 -1.44 6.22
N ALA A 71 7.36 -1.06 5.15
CA ALA A 71 8.59 -0.27 5.21
C ALA A 71 8.33 1.08 4.53
N GLY A 72 8.52 2.17 5.28
CA GLY A 72 8.45 3.53 4.78
C GLY A 72 9.84 4.09 4.49
N TYR A 73 10.01 4.66 3.31
CA TYR A 73 11.23 5.37 2.91
C TYR A 73 10.89 6.84 2.72
N VAL A 74 11.70 7.71 3.30
CA VAL A 74 11.52 9.16 3.18
C VAL A 74 12.83 9.84 2.82
N THR A 75 12.73 10.93 2.08
CA THR A 75 13.80 11.91 1.95
C THR A 75 13.36 13.21 2.61
N TRP A 76 14.30 13.90 3.25
CA TRP A 76 14.05 15.16 3.95
C TRP A 76 14.31 16.33 3.02
N ARG A 77 13.59 17.44 3.23
CA ARG A 77 13.81 18.69 2.48
C ARG A 77 15.13 19.36 2.87
N ASP A 78 15.41 19.34 4.16
CA ASP A 78 16.58 19.96 4.79
C ASP A 78 17.32 18.91 5.62
N GLU A 79 17.45 19.13 6.93
CA GLU A 79 18.08 18.19 7.86
C GLU A 79 17.23 16.95 8.10
N GLU A 80 17.90 15.83 8.38
CA GLU A 80 17.27 14.58 8.77
C GLU A 80 16.31 14.80 9.96
N GLY A 81 15.10 14.25 9.83
CA GLY A 81 14.08 14.27 10.87
C GLY A 81 14.04 12.96 11.65
N ASP A 82 13.19 12.94 12.67
CA ASP A 82 12.99 11.76 13.52
C ASP A 82 11.92 10.85 12.91
N VAL A 83 12.25 9.56 12.75
CA VAL A 83 11.29 8.56 12.25
C VAL A 83 10.14 8.35 13.24
N ARG A 84 10.36 8.55 14.54
CA ARG A 84 9.30 8.46 15.56
C ARG A 84 8.27 9.57 15.39
N GLU A 85 8.73 10.79 15.10
CA GLU A 85 7.86 11.93 14.79
C GLU A 85 6.96 11.63 13.59
N LEU A 86 7.50 11.01 12.54
CA LEU A 86 6.70 10.57 11.38
C LEU A 86 5.64 9.53 11.75
N GLY A 87 5.99 8.55 12.60
CA GLY A 87 5.04 7.56 13.09
C GLY A 87 3.87 8.22 13.84
N ASP A 88 4.18 9.16 14.73
CA ASP A 88 3.16 9.90 15.50
C ASP A 88 2.30 10.81 14.62
N PHE A 89 2.90 11.45 13.61
CA PHE A 89 2.18 12.24 12.62
C PHE A 89 1.19 11.37 11.83
N LEU A 90 1.60 10.20 11.36
CA LEU A 90 0.73 9.30 10.62
C LEU A 90 -0.47 8.81 11.44
N ARG A 91 -0.28 8.54 12.74
CA ARG A 91 -1.36 8.08 13.64
C ARG A 91 -2.50 9.09 13.83
N GLN A 92 -2.31 10.35 13.47
CA GLN A 92 -3.37 11.36 13.55
C GLN A 92 -4.49 11.08 12.54
N ASP A 93 -4.12 10.57 11.36
CA ASP A 93 -5.04 10.40 10.22
C ASP A 93 -5.19 8.94 9.77
N LEU A 94 -4.25 8.05 10.14
CA LEU A 94 -4.23 6.66 9.71
C LEU A 94 -4.44 5.68 10.88
N PRO A 95 -5.13 4.55 10.65
CA PRO A 95 -5.16 3.45 11.61
C PRO A 95 -3.77 2.88 11.90
N GLU A 96 -3.55 2.36 13.12
CA GLU A 96 -2.24 1.83 13.55
C GLU A 96 -1.66 0.76 12.61
N TYR A 97 -2.50 -0.08 12.01
CA TYR A 97 -2.04 -1.15 11.11
C TYR A 97 -1.49 -0.63 9.76
N MET A 98 -1.68 0.65 9.44
CA MET A 98 -1.13 1.32 8.25
C MET A 98 0.17 2.07 8.55
N VAL A 99 0.57 2.20 9.82
CA VAL A 99 1.77 2.93 10.20
C VAL A 99 2.98 1.99 10.09
N PRO A 100 4.00 2.31 9.25
CA PRO A 100 5.21 1.51 9.17
C PRO A 100 5.91 1.39 10.52
N ALA A 101 6.42 0.20 10.83
CA ALA A 101 7.19 -0.02 12.05
C ALA A 101 8.59 0.61 11.91
N VAL A 102 9.06 1.24 13.00
CA VAL A 102 10.36 1.92 13.10
C VAL A 102 11.49 0.91 13.30
#